data_AF-A0A493THI8-F1
#
_entry.id   AF-A0A493THI8-F1
#
_cell.length_a   1.000
_cell.length_b   1.000
_cell.length_c   1.000
_cell.angle_alpha   90.00
_cell.angle_beta   90.00
_cell.angle_gamma   90.00
#
_symmetry.space_group_name_H-M   'P 1'
#
loop_
_entity.id
_entity.type
_entity.pdbx_description
1 polymer ?
#
loop_
_entity_poly.entity_id
_entity_poly.type
_entity_poly.pdbx_seq_one_letter_code
_entity_poly.pdbx_strand_id
1 'polypeptide(L)'
;MEEPLRGHRELYKAPGLAAPHWKEAYRRRCAERLRSGRAKLLERYRRAGDGGGTGPGALLVPEVMEMEWRSLQAARRGDAAQMLEDPYELAVLDEIQQELILQGNFSAHLLAPV
;
A
#
# COMPACT_ATOMS: atom_id res chain seq x y z
N MET A 1 -17.11 -43.14 33.24
CA MET A 1 -17.43 -43.36 31.82
C MET A 1 -16.92 -42.14 31.02
N GLU A 2 -15.64 -42.14 30.64
CA GLU A 2 -14.88 -41.00 30.05
C GLU A 2 -14.24 -41.36 28.68
N GLU A 3 -14.67 -42.47 28.09
CA GLU A 3 -14.05 -43.05 26.89
C GLU A 3 -14.43 -42.38 25.54
N PRO A 4 -15.67 -41.87 25.32
CA PRO A 4 -16.04 -41.38 23.98
C PRO A 4 -15.28 -40.11 23.55
N LEU A 5 -14.90 -39.26 24.51
CA LEU A 5 -14.23 -37.99 24.26
C LEU A 5 -12.73 -38.14 24.01
N ARG A 6 -12.08 -39.17 24.59
CA ARG A 6 -10.66 -39.48 24.34
C ARG A 6 -10.43 -39.86 22.88
N GLY A 7 -11.24 -40.76 22.32
CA GLY A 7 -11.13 -41.18 20.92
C GLY A 7 -11.32 -40.02 19.92
N HIS A 8 -12.25 -39.10 20.20
CA HIS A 8 -12.48 -37.95 19.33
C HIS A 8 -11.30 -36.95 19.32
N ARG A 9 -10.64 -36.76 20.46
CA ARG A 9 -9.47 -35.88 20.57
C ARG A 9 -8.26 -36.45 19.83
N GLU A 10 -8.05 -37.76 19.88
CA GLU A 10 -6.95 -38.43 19.18
C GLU A 10 -7.09 -38.32 17.66
N LEU A 11 -8.30 -38.49 17.11
CA LEU A 11 -8.56 -38.30 15.68
C LEU A 11 -8.27 -36.88 15.18
N TYR A 12 -8.40 -35.86 16.05
CA TYR A 12 -8.21 -34.46 15.67
C TYR A 12 -6.81 -33.92 15.97
N LYS A 13 -6.15 -34.42 17.03
CA LYS A 13 -4.88 -33.91 17.57
C LYS A 13 -3.72 -34.92 17.54
N ALA A 14 -3.90 -36.13 17.00
CA ALA A 14 -2.80 -37.09 16.84
C ALA A 14 -1.66 -36.45 16.02
N PRO A 15 -0.44 -36.35 16.57
CA PRO A 15 0.73 -35.92 15.84
C PRO A 15 1.05 -36.96 14.74
N GLY A 16 1.34 -36.50 13.52
CA GLY A 16 1.83 -37.35 12.43
C GLY A 16 0.76 -37.99 11.52
N LEU A 17 -0.54 -37.90 11.82
CA LEU A 17 -1.59 -38.26 10.86
C LEU A 17 -1.83 -37.11 9.87
N ALA A 18 -1.93 -37.44 8.58
CA ALA A 18 -2.37 -36.50 7.56
C ALA A 18 -3.66 -35.82 8.02
N ALA A 19 -3.67 -34.48 7.99
CA ALA A 19 -4.82 -33.70 8.43
C ALA A 19 -6.09 -34.23 7.73
N PRO A 20 -7.18 -34.52 8.47
CA PRO A 20 -8.40 -35.01 7.87
C PRO A 20 -8.83 -34.14 6.69
N HIS A 21 -9.28 -34.73 5.59
CA HIS A 21 -9.58 -34.01 4.34
C HIS A 21 -10.49 -32.78 4.56
N TRP A 22 -11.42 -32.85 5.52
CA TRP A 22 -12.28 -31.74 5.92
C TRP A 22 -11.53 -30.57 6.58
N LYS A 23 -10.45 -30.83 7.34
CA LYS A 23 -9.61 -29.80 7.99
C LYS A 23 -8.86 -28.99 6.95
N GLU A 24 -8.39 -29.65 5.89
CA GLU A 24 -7.74 -28.98 4.77
C GLU A 24 -8.74 -28.20 3.90
N ALA A 25 -9.92 -28.77 3.63
CA ALA A 25 -11.00 -28.05 2.97
C ALA A 25 -11.45 -26.82 3.77
N TYR A 26 -11.55 -26.93 5.09
CA TYR A 26 -11.87 -25.81 5.99
C TYR A 26 -10.80 -24.72 5.93
N ARG A 27 -9.51 -25.09 6.03
CA ARG A 27 -8.39 -24.12 5.93
C ARG A 27 -8.42 -23.37 4.61
N ARG A 28 -8.59 -24.08 3.49
CA ARG A 28 -8.70 -23.47 2.15
C ARG A 28 -9.85 -22.47 2.09
N ARG A 29 -11.06 -22.86 2.52
CA ARG A 29 -12.23 -21.96 2.55
C ARG A 29 -12.04 -20.76 3.48
N CYS A 30 -11.35 -20.94 4.61
CA CYS A 30 -11.05 -19.85 5.54
C CYS A 30 -10.10 -18.82 4.89
N ALA A 31 -9.01 -19.28 4.28
CA ALA A 31 -8.08 -18.42 3.57
C ALA A 31 -8.74 -17.69 2.40
N GLU A 32 -9.64 -18.35 1.68
CA GLU A 32 -10.42 -17.74 0.61
C GLU A 32 -11.35 -16.64 1.13
N ARG A 33 -12.12 -16.90 2.21
CA ARG A 33 -12.93 -15.86 2.88
C ARG A 33 -12.09 -14.65 3.30
N LEU A 34 -10.91 -14.88 3.86
CA LEU A 34 -10.00 -13.80 4.28
C LEU A 34 -9.51 -12.99 3.08
N ARG A 35 -9.10 -13.65 1.99
CA ARG A 35 -8.70 -12.97 0.75
C ARG A 35 -9.84 -12.15 0.16
N SER A 36 -11.05 -12.71 0.07
CA SER A 36 -12.22 -11.99 -0.42
C SER A 36 -12.60 -10.82 0.48
N GLY A 37 -12.53 -10.99 1.81
CA GLY A 37 -12.77 -9.92 2.78
C GLY A 37 -11.77 -8.77 2.62
N ARG A 38 -10.47 -9.10 2.53
CA ARG A 38 -9.40 -8.12 2.27
C ARG A 38 -9.61 -7.40 0.95
N ALA A 39 -9.93 -8.11 -0.13
CA ALA A 39 -10.17 -7.52 -1.44
C ALA A 39 -11.35 -6.52 -1.40
N LYS A 40 -12.48 -6.90 -0.79
CA LYS A 40 -13.64 -6.01 -0.62
C LYS A 40 -13.32 -4.78 0.22
N LEU A 41 -12.50 -4.93 1.27
CA LEU A 41 -12.09 -3.81 2.10
C LEU A 41 -11.22 -2.82 1.29
N LEU A 42 -10.20 -3.33 0.60
CA LEU A 42 -9.32 -2.50 -0.23
C LEU A 42 -10.10 -1.79 -1.35
N GLU A 43 -11.08 -2.46 -1.95
CA GLU A 43 -11.94 -1.85 -2.97
C GLU A 43 -12.75 -0.68 -2.41
N ARG A 44 -13.30 -0.82 -1.19
CA ARG A 44 -13.98 0.30 -0.51
C ARG A 44 -13.05 1.48 -0.28
N TYR A 45 -11.82 1.24 0.13
CA TYR A 45 -10.82 2.30 0.33
C TYR A 45 -10.40 2.97 -0.98
N ARG A 46 -10.20 2.20 -2.05
CA ARG A 46 -9.89 2.77 -3.37
C ARG A 46 -11.03 3.62 -3.90
N ARG A 47 -12.26 3.09 -3.85
CA ARG A 47 -13.46 3.83 -4.27
C ARG A 47 -13.71 5.09 -3.44
N ALA A 48 -13.35 5.05 -2.15
CA ALA A 48 -13.36 6.22 -1.29
C ALA A 48 -12.34 7.29 -1.73
N GLY A 49 -11.15 6.90 -2.21
CA GLY A 49 -10.13 7.81 -2.70
C GLY A 49 -10.36 8.36 -4.12
N ASP A 50 -11.17 7.69 -4.95
CA ASP A 50 -11.40 8.05 -6.37
C ASP A 50 -12.53 9.09 -6.57
N GLY A 51 -12.83 9.90 -5.54
CA GLY A 51 -13.70 11.07 -5.66
C GLY A 51 -15.21 10.83 -5.74
N GLY A 52 -15.70 9.60 -5.52
CA GLY A 52 -17.13 9.26 -5.67
C GLY A 52 -17.83 8.67 -4.44
N GLY A 53 -17.14 8.54 -3.29
CA GLY A 53 -17.70 7.94 -2.08
C GLY A 53 -18.36 8.96 -1.15
N THR A 54 -19.69 8.97 -1.06
CA THR A 54 -20.49 9.82 -0.14
C THR A 54 -20.47 9.36 1.34
N GLY A 55 -19.34 8.81 1.81
CA GLY A 55 -19.18 8.32 3.18
C GLY A 55 -18.20 9.15 4.00
N PRO A 56 -18.39 9.28 5.34
CA PRO A 56 -17.51 10.10 6.19
C PRO A 56 -16.02 9.74 6.07
N GLY A 57 -15.69 8.46 5.84
CA GLY A 57 -14.30 7.99 5.70
C GLY A 57 -13.65 8.25 4.34
N ALA A 58 -14.42 8.62 3.31
CA ALA A 58 -13.89 8.88 1.97
C ALA A 58 -13.30 10.28 1.82
N LEU A 59 -13.83 11.22 2.59
CA LEU A 59 -13.34 12.59 2.68
C LEU A 59 -12.10 12.67 3.59
N LEU A 60 -12.13 11.95 4.72
CA LEU A 60 -11.09 12.06 5.76
C LEU A 60 -9.67 11.70 5.31
N VAL A 61 -9.47 10.69 4.47
CA VAL A 61 -8.10 10.25 4.13
C VAL A 61 -7.39 11.25 3.19
N PRO A 62 -7.98 11.65 2.04
CA PRO A 62 -7.38 12.69 1.20
C PRO A 62 -7.21 14.02 1.92
N GLU A 63 -8.18 14.42 2.75
CA GLU A 63 -8.14 15.69 3.47
C GLU A 63 -7.06 15.72 4.56
N VAL A 64 -6.93 14.65 5.34
CA VAL A 64 -5.85 14.52 6.33
C VAL A 64 -4.50 14.46 5.62
N MET A 65 -4.40 13.74 4.50
CA MET A 65 -3.14 13.65 3.74
C MET A 65 -2.73 15.01 3.16
N GLU A 66 -3.68 15.77 2.59
CA GLU A 66 -3.45 17.14 2.12
C GLU A 66 -3.09 18.10 3.27
N MET A 67 -3.75 17.97 4.41
CA MET A 67 -3.49 18.80 5.59
C MET A 67 -2.09 18.54 6.16
N GLU A 68 -1.71 17.28 6.36
CA GLU A 68 -0.37 16.90 6.83
C GLU A 68 0.70 17.28 5.79
N TRP A 69 0.42 17.12 4.50
CA TRP A 69 1.34 17.54 3.43
C TRP A 69 1.57 19.05 3.41
N ARG A 70 0.53 19.86 3.63
CA ARG A 70 0.65 21.32 3.76
C ARG A 70 1.41 21.72 5.01
N SER A 71 1.21 21.05 6.14
CA SER A 71 1.96 21.27 7.37
C SER A 71 3.45 20.96 7.18
N LEU A 72 3.77 19.85 6.52
CA LEU A 72 5.15 19.50 6.15
C LEU A 72 5.77 20.52 5.19
N GLN A 73 5.04 20.99 4.18
CA GLN A 73 5.54 22.04 3.28
C GLN A 73 5.74 23.37 3.99
N ALA A 74 4.88 23.74 4.93
CA ALA A 74 5.02 24.97 5.69
C ALA A 74 6.25 24.93 6.60
N ALA A 75 6.48 23.79 7.29
CA ALA A 75 7.70 23.55 8.06
C ALA A 75 8.94 23.54 7.15
N ARG A 76 8.85 22.87 6.00
CA ARG A 76 9.91 22.85 4.98
C ARG A 76 10.17 24.23 4.38
N ARG A 77 9.21 25.16 4.29
CA ARG A 77 9.53 26.53 3.83
C ARG A 77 10.34 27.33 4.87
N GLY A 78 10.23 26.97 6.16
CA GLY A 78 11.09 27.49 7.21
C GLY A 78 12.50 26.87 7.17
N ASP A 79 12.59 25.56 7.00
CA ASP A 79 13.85 24.81 7.08
C ASP A 79 14.58 24.64 5.73
N ALA A 80 13.86 24.62 4.60
CA ALA A 80 14.46 24.50 3.27
C ALA A 80 15.12 25.79 2.83
N ALA A 81 14.76 26.95 3.40
CA ALA A 81 15.56 28.15 3.22
C ALA A 81 16.99 27.96 3.78
N GLN A 82 17.16 27.12 4.80
CA GLN A 82 18.47 26.79 5.39
C GLN A 82 19.13 25.57 4.71
N MET A 83 18.36 24.61 4.17
CA MET A 83 18.94 23.47 3.41
C MET A 83 19.36 23.85 1.98
N LEU A 84 18.63 24.75 1.30
CA LEU A 84 18.98 25.23 -0.06
C LEU A 84 20.25 26.10 -0.10
N GLU A 85 20.89 26.35 1.04
CA GLU A 85 22.18 27.04 1.11
C GLU A 85 23.38 26.09 1.03
N ASP A 86 23.20 24.77 1.14
CA ASP A 86 24.30 23.81 0.99
C ASP A 86 24.76 23.71 -0.48
N PRO A 87 26.02 24.10 -0.81
CA PRO A 87 26.50 24.09 -2.18
C PRO A 87 26.51 22.69 -2.82
N TYR A 88 26.64 21.63 -2.00
CA TYR A 88 26.64 20.26 -2.50
C TYR A 88 25.23 19.81 -2.92
N GLU A 89 24.21 20.06 -2.10
CA GLU A 89 22.82 19.81 -2.48
C GLU A 89 22.39 20.62 -3.72
N LEU A 90 22.83 21.88 -3.84
CA LEU A 90 22.56 22.72 -5.02
C LEU A 90 23.17 22.14 -6.30
N ALA A 91 24.38 21.59 -6.23
CA ALA A 91 25.04 20.96 -7.38
C ALA A 91 24.30 19.70 -7.84
N VAL A 92 23.82 18.88 -6.90
CA VAL A 92 23.02 17.67 -7.20
C VAL A 92 21.69 18.06 -7.85
N LEU A 93 21.04 19.13 -7.38
CA LEU A 93 19.80 19.62 -7.99
C LEU A 93 20.01 20.16 -9.41
N ASP A 94 21.11 20.84 -9.68
CA ASP A 94 21.47 21.31 -11.02
C ASP A 94 21.73 20.12 -11.97
N GLU A 95 22.43 19.09 -11.50
CA GLU A 95 22.66 17.85 -12.28
C GLU A 95 21.32 17.17 -12.64
N ILE A 96 20.41 17.02 -11.67
CA ILE A 96 19.07 16.45 -11.90
C ILE A 96 18.27 17.30 -12.89
N GLN A 97 18.33 18.63 -12.78
CA GLN A 97 17.65 19.54 -13.70
C GLN A 97 18.21 19.42 -15.12
N GLN A 98 19.53 19.33 -15.28
CA GLN A 98 20.17 19.13 -16.57
C GLN A 98 19.78 17.78 -17.19
N GLU A 99 19.75 16.70 -16.41
CA GLU A 99 19.29 15.39 -16.89
C GLU A 99 17.84 15.42 -17.38
N LEU A 100 16.94 16.08 -16.64
CA LEU A 100 15.53 16.21 -17.03
C LEU A 100 15.35 17.01 -18.32
N ILE A 101 16.10 18.11 -18.48
CA ILE A 101 16.10 18.91 -19.72
C ILE A 101 16.61 18.06 -20.89
N LEU A 102 17.67 17.29 -20.69
CA LEU A 102 18.21 16.40 -21.71
C LEU A 102 17.20 15.31 -22.08
N GLN A 103 16.58 14.65 -21.10
CA GLN A 103 15.53 13.64 -21.34
C GLN A 103 14.32 14.22 -22.10
N GLY A 104 13.88 15.44 -21.76
CA GLY A 104 12.83 16.16 -22.48
C GLY A 104 13.21 16.51 -23.92
N ASN A 105 14.46 16.93 -24.15
CA ASN A 105 15.00 17.21 -25.48
C ASN A 105 15.18 15.93 -26.33
N PHE A 106 15.60 14.82 -25.73
CA PHE A 106 15.65 13.51 -26.40
C PHE A 106 14.26 13.04 -26.82
N SER A 107 13.23 13.30 -26.01
CA SER A 107 11.85 13.01 -26.38
C SER A 107 11.32 13.90 -27.52
N ALA A 108 11.76 15.16 -27.61
CA ALA A 108 11.39 16.07 -28.69
C ALA A 108 12.09 15.73 -30.02
N HIS A 109 13.36 15.31 -29.98
CA HIS A 109 14.10 14.90 -31.18
C HIS A 109 13.62 13.57 -31.78
N LEU A 110 13.01 12.68 -30.99
CA LEU A 110 12.41 11.43 -31.50
C LEU A 110 11.03 11.64 -32.17
N LEU A 111 10.44 12.83 -32.03
CA LEU A 111 9.12 13.20 -32.57
C LEU A 111 9.20 14.20 -33.73
N ALA A 112 10.39 14.64 -34.14
CA ALA A 112 10.57 15.44 -35.34
C ALA A 112 10.60 14.52 -36.58
N PRO A 113 9.63 14.60 -37.51
CA PRO A 113 9.71 13.88 -38.77
C PRO A 113 10.84 14.46 -39.63
N VAL A 114 11.59 13.58 -40.30
CA VAL A 114 12.50 13.91 -41.42
C VAL A 114 11.70 14.56 -42.55
#